data_AF-A0A539EFK8-F1
#
_entry.id   AF-A0A539EFK8-F1
#
_cell.length_a   1.000
_cell.length_b   1.000
_cell.length_c   1.000
_cell.angle_alpha   90.00
_cell.angle_beta   90.00
_cell.angle_gamma   90.00
#
_symmetry.space_group_name_H-M   'P 1'
#
loop_
_entity.id
_entity.type
_entity.pdbx_description
1 polymer ?
#
loop_
_entity_poly.entity_id
_entity_poly.type
_entity_poly.pdbx_seq_one_letter_code
_entity_poly.pdbx_strand_id
1 'polypeptide(L)'
;GLKALAIVAAKAYQNLRPAGVKVHAGAPILELGMVEEDFAEMAKAGVKLVGEIGLGSVKTGHDAAPMVKWAKKHGMTVTIHTGGPSIAGSNPISAEVVLEANPHVVGHINGGTTSMSEREIDSLVATEMALEIVHCGNGKTALYTLRRATEAGALHRIIIGNDAPSGTGVVPLGILRVIAHLASLGDVAAEAAICMATGNTARVYHLPTGVIAPGREADLCIVDAPTGSVGRTALAALKAGDLCGISMILIDGQIRIGRSRNTPPAARAAEVVKGQGPSAGGH
;
A
#
# COMPACT_ATOMS: atom_id res chain seq x y z
N GLY A 1 -20.80 2.05 17.63
CA GLY A 1 -19.36 2.12 17.97
C GLY A 1 -18.49 2.40 16.75
N LEU A 2 -18.66 1.62 15.69
CA LEU A 2 -17.81 1.61 14.49
C LEU A 2 -17.55 2.98 13.85
N LYS A 3 -18.60 3.72 13.50
CA LYS A 3 -18.48 5.05 12.86
C LYS A 3 -17.67 6.02 13.72
N ALA A 4 -17.99 6.11 15.01
CA ALA A 4 -17.31 6.98 15.95
C ALA A 4 -15.81 6.65 16.03
N LEU A 5 -15.45 5.36 16.06
CA LEU A 5 -14.04 4.94 16.06
C LEU A 5 -13.32 5.32 14.77
N ALA A 6 -13.95 5.11 13.61
CA ALA A 6 -13.38 5.52 12.32
C ALA A 6 -13.12 7.03 12.25
N ILE A 7 -14.08 7.83 12.73
CA ILE A 7 -13.96 9.30 12.79
C ILE A 7 -12.85 9.74 13.75
N VAL A 8 -12.79 9.16 14.95
CA VAL A 8 -11.74 9.46 15.93
C VAL A 8 -10.37 9.11 15.37
N ALA A 9 -10.21 7.94 14.76
CA ALA A 9 -8.94 7.53 14.17
C ALA A 9 -8.51 8.46 13.02
N ALA A 10 -9.42 8.80 12.09
CA ALA A 10 -9.14 9.74 11.01
C ALA A 10 -8.66 11.10 11.54
N LYS A 11 -9.37 11.66 12.52
CA LYS A 11 -9.01 12.96 13.12
C LYS A 11 -7.71 12.89 13.93
N ALA A 12 -7.50 11.81 14.69
CA ALA A 12 -6.31 11.64 15.51
C ALA A 12 -5.03 11.67 14.66
N TYR A 13 -4.99 10.91 13.56
CA TYR A 13 -3.82 10.85 12.68
C TYR A 13 -3.68 12.05 11.74
N GLN A 14 -4.76 12.78 11.47
CA GLN A 14 -4.69 14.09 10.82
C GLN A 14 -4.01 15.14 11.73
N ASN A 15 -4.29 15.07 13.04
CA ASN A 15 -3.77 16.04 14.03
C ASN A 15 -2.37 15.68 14.55
N LEU A 16 -2.06 14.39 14.64
CA LEU A 16 -0.78 13.89 15.13
C LEU A 16 -0.18 12.93 14.11
N ARG A 17 0.91 13.36 13.47
CA ARG A 17 1.70 12.56 12.52
C ARG A 17 2.89 11.91 13.22
N PRO A 18 2.86 10.60 13.55
CA PRO A 18 3.97 9.95 14.22
C PRO A 18 5.25 10.04 13.37
N ALA A 19 6.32 10.60 13.93
CA ALA A 19 7.57 10.87 13.21
C ALA A 19 7.40 11.72 11.91
N GLY A 20 6.30 12.47 11.81
CA GLY A 20 5.96 13.25 10.61
C GLY A 20 5.29 12.45 9.48
N VAL A 21 5.08 11.14 9.64
CA VAL A 21 4.46 10.28 8.62
C VAL A 21 3.00 10.68 8.38
N LYS A 22 2.61 10.80 7.11
CA LYS A 22 1.23 11.07 6.68
C LYS A 22 0.40 9.80 6.77
N VAL A 23 -0.21 9.58 7.93
CA VAL A 23 -1.07 8.41 8.16
C VAL A 23 -2.52 8.75 7.80
N HIS A 24 -3.05 8.08 6.78
CA HIS A 24 -4.46 8.12 6.43
C HIS A 24 -5.18 6.98 7.17
N ALA A 25 -5.72 7.30 8.35
CA ALA A 25 -6.40 6.32 9.21
C ALA A 25 -7.93 6.47 9.17
N GLY A 26 -8.60 5.64 9.98
CA GLY A 26 -10.07 5.58 10.01
C GLY A 26 -10.61 4.84 8.81
N ALA A 27 -10.26 3.55 8.67
CA ALA A 27 -10.81 2.67 7.66
C ALA A 27 -11.83 1.73 8.35
N PRO A 28 -13.13 2.05 8.37
CA PRO A 28 -14.16 1.23 9.01
C PRO A 28 -14.23 -0.16 8.38
N ILE A 29 -14.31 -1.19 9.22
CA ILE A 29 -14.70 -2.54 8.82
C ILE A 29 -16.22 -2.54 8.62
N LEU A 30 -16.73 -3.11 7.53
CA LEU A 30 -18.17 -3.03 7.25
C LEU A 30 -18.97 -4.05 8.05
N GLU A 31 -20.11 -3.60 8.57
CA GLU A 31 -21.06 -4.41 9.34
C GLU A 31 -22.46 -4.34 8.72
N LEU A 32 -23.21 -5.44 8.79
CA LEU A 32 -24.60 -5.48 8.35
C LEU A 32 -25.45 -4.48 9.14
N GLY A 33 -26.43 -3.88 8.46
CA GLY A 33 -27.29 -2.84 9.03
C GLY A 33 -26.75 -1.41 8.89
N MET A 34 -25.54 -1.22 8.36
CA MET A 34 -25.09 0.09 7.92
C MET A 34 -25.93 0.60 6.75
N VAL A 35 -26.18 1.91 6.72
CA VAL A 35 -26.96 2.60 5.69
C VAL A 35 -26.15 3.70 5.01
N GLU A 36 -26.65 4.27 3.91
CA GLU A 36 -25.93 5.30 3.15
C GLU A 36 -25.55 6.52 3.99
N GLU A 37 -26.42 6.94 4.91
CA GLU A 37 -26.22 8.07 5.80
C GLU A 37 -24.99 7.90 6.70
N ASP A 38 -24.63 6.66 7.04
CA ASP A 38 -23.43 6.36 7.83
C ASP A 38 -22.16 6.73 7.07
N PHE A 39 -22.10 6.45 5.77
CA PHE A 39 -20.98 6.80 4.90
C PHE A 39 -20.93 8.31 4.67
N ALA A 40 -22.08 8.96 4.48
CA ALA A 40 -22.16 10.40 4.36
C ALA A 40 -21.62 11.12 5.61
N GLU A 41 -22.00 10.65 6.80
CA GLU A 41 -21.54 11.20 8.08
C GLU A 41 -20.03 11.03 8.26
N MET A 42 -19.52 9.81 8.03
CA MET A 42 -18.08 9.51 8.13
C MET A 42 -17.26 10.35 7.15
N ALA A 43 -17.69 10.43 5.89
CA ALA A 43 -17.01 11.24 4.86
C ALA A 43 -16.98 12.73 5.23
N LYS A 44 -18.11 13.29 5.69
CA LYS A 44 -18.19 14.67 6.18
C LYS A 44 -17.25 14.93 7.36
N ALA A 45 -17.03 13.91 8.19
CA ALA A 45 -16.13 13.98 9.34
C ALA A 45 -14.64 13.77 8.99
N GLY A 46 -14.31 13.49 7.72
CA GLY A 46 -12.95 13.39 7.20
C GLY A 46 -12.42 11.97 7.00
N VAL A 47 -13.28 10.95 7.10
CA VAL A 47 -12.95 9.55 6.79
C VAL A 47 -12.87 9.38 5.27
N LYS A 48 -11.78 8.81 4.75
CA LYS A 48 -11.52 8.69 3.29
C LYS A 48 -11.41 7.24 2.80
N LEU A 49 -11.41 6.29 3.72
CA LEU A 49 -11.11 4.89 3.43
C LEU A 49 -12.26 4.03 3.95
N VAL A 50 -12.46 2.87 3.35
CA VAL A 50 -13.19 1.72 3.91
C VAL A 50 -12.17 0.60 4.09
N GLY A 51 -12.16 0.00 5.28
CA GLY A 51 -11.28 -1.11 5.61
C GLY A 51 -11.65 -2.36 4.83
N GLU A 52 -10.82 -3.40 4.92
CA GLU A 52 -10.99 -4.61 4.14
C GLU A 52 -12.36 -5.27 4.38
N ILE A 53 -13.21 -5.22 3.35
CA ILE A 53 -14.48 -5.96 3.32
C ILE A 53 -14.18 -7.45 3.46
N GLY A 54 -14.95 -8.16 4.29
CA GLY A 54 -14.70 -9.57 4.66
C GLY A 54 -14.19 -9.75 6.10
N LEU A 55 -13.67 -8.69 6.75
CA LEU A 55 -13.26 -8.75 8.16
C LEU A 55 -14.43 -8.65 9.15
N GLY A 56 -15.48 -7.91 8.79
CA GLY A 56 -16.69 -7.72 9.62
C GLY A 56 -17.79 -8.71 9.26
N SER A 57 -19.05 -8.38 9.56
CA SER A 57 -20.20 -9.21 9.16
C SER A 57 -20.56 -9.11 7.68
N VAL A 58 -20.10 -8.08 6.95
CA VAL A 58 -20.28 -7.98 5.49
C VAL A 58 -19.23 -8.82 4.77
N LYS A 59 -19.68 -9.94 4.18
CA LYS A 59 -18.81 -11.00 3.66
C LYS A 59 -19.18 -11.50 2.26
N THR A 60 -20.35 -11.14 1.75
CA THR A 60 -20.82 -11.53 0.42
C THR A 60 -20.74 -10.35 -0.53
N GLY A 61 -20.68 -10.61 -1.84
CA GLY A 61 -20.71 -9.56 -2.84
C GLY A 61 -22.03 -8.81 -2.82
N HIS A 62 -23.14 -9.54 -2.70
CA HIS A 62 -24.49 -9.00 -2.52
C HIS A 62 -24.60 -7.95 -1.40
N ASP A 63 -24.08 -8.26 -0.20
CA ASP A 63 -24.16 -7.34 0.93
C ASP A 63 -23.16 -6.19 0.82
N ALA A 64 -22.00 -6.43 0.20
CA ALA A 64 -20.95 -5.45 0.02
C ALA A 64 -21.27 -4.41 -1.07
N ALA A 65 -21.82 -4.84 -2.20
CA ALA A 65 -22.07 -4.01 -3.38
C ALA A 65 -22.83 -2.69 -3.09
N PRO A 66 -23.96 -2.66 -2.34
CA PRO A 66 -24.62 -1.40 -2.00
C PRO A 66 -23.73 -0.49 -1.15
N MET A 67 -23.00 -1.04 -0.18
CA MET A 67 -22.11 -0.28 0.70
C MET A 67 -20.89 0.28 -0.04
N VAL A 68 -20.32 -0.48 -0.97
CA VAL A 68 -19.25 -0.03 -1.86
C VAL A 68 -19.74 1.14 -2.72
N LYS A 69 -20.97 1.06 -3.24
CA LYS A 69 -21.59 2.15 -4.01
C LYS A 69 -21.78 3.41 -3.18
N TRP A 70 -22.24 3.30 -1.93
CA TRP A 70 -22.37 4.43 -1.02
C TRP A 70 -21.01 5.06 -0.67
N ALA A 71 -20.02 4.24 -0.32
CA ALA A 71 -18.65 4.68 -0.05
C ALA A 71 -18.06 5.45 -1.25
N LYS A 72 -18.18 4.88 -2.46
CA LYS A 72 -17.78 5.53 -3.74
C LYS A 72 -18.47 6.88 -3.93
N LYS A 73 -19.79 6.95 -3.74
CA LYS A 73 -20.58 8.18 -3.86
C LYS A 73 -20.08 9.28 -2.90
N HIS A 74 -19.60 8.90 -1.73
CA HIS A 74 -19.07 9.82 -0.72
C HIS A 74 -17.54 10.02 -0.78
N GLY A 75 -16.89 9.58 -1.86
CA GLY A 75 -15.47 9.85 -2.11
C GLY A 75 -14.51 9.01 -1.26
N MET A 76 -14.96 7.85 -0.77
CA MET A 76 -14.14 6.94 0.02
C MET A 76 -13.53 5.86 -0.89
N THR A 77 -12.23 5.57 -0.72
CA THR A 77 -11.56 4.43 -1.38
C THR A 77 -11.86 3.15 -0.62
N VAL A 78 -12.16 2.06 -1.33
CA VAL A 78 -12.65 0.82 -0.76
C VAL A 78 -11.74 -0.34 -1.13
N THR A 79 -11.29 -1.07 -0.11
CA THR A 79 -10.48 -2.27 -0.26
C THR A 79 -11.30 -3.48 0.17
N ILE A 80 -11.17 -4.60 -0.55
CA ILE A 80 -11.72 -5.90 -0.14
C ILE A 80 -10.59 -6.86 0.18
N HIS A 81 -10.74 -7.65 1.25
CA HIS A 81 -9.84 -8.77 1.53
C HIS A 81 -9.97 -9.81 0.41
N THR A 82 -8.87 -10.44 -0.02
CA THR A 82 -8.91 -11.57 -0.95
C THR A 82 -8.05 -12.76 -0.53
N GLY A 83 -8.43 -13.95 -0.99
CA GLY A 83 -7.71 -15.19 -0.69
C GLY A 83 -8.27 -15.93 0.53
N GLY A 84 -7.40 -16.70 1.16
CA GLY A 84 -7.75 -17.49 2.34
C GLY A 84 -7.87 -16.63 3.60
N PRO A 85 -8.53 -17.14 4.65
CA PRO A 85 -8.77 -16.38 5.87
C PRO A 85 -7.46 -15.93 6.55
N SER A 86 -7.31 -14.63 6.81
CA SER A 86 -6.14 -14.02 7.46
C SER A 86 -6.04 -14.29 8.96
N ILE A 87 -7.19 -14.50 9.60
CA ILE A 87 -7.33 -14.76 11.04
C ILE A 87 -8.40 -15.81 11.31
N ALA A 88 -8.30 -16.51 12.44
CA ALA A 88 -9.34 -17.44 12.88
C ALA A 88 -10.70 -16.72 12.98
N GLY A 89 -11.70 -17.23 12.23
CA GLY A 89 -13.05 -16.67 12.17
C GLY A 89 -13.35 -15.78 10.95
N SER A 90 -12.35 -15.45 10.13
CA SER A 90 -12.55 -14.85 8.80
C SER A 90 -12.91 -15.93 7.76
N ASN A 91 -13.55 -15.53 6.66
CA ASN A 91 -13.91 -16.41 5.55
C ASN A 91 -13.02 -16.14 4.34
N PRO A 92 -12.73 -17.15 3.50
CA PRO A 92 -12.09 -16.91 2.23
C PRO A 92 -12.99 -16.03 1.36
N ILE A 93 -12.40 -15.07 0.66
CA ILE A 93 -13.09 -14.21 -0.31
C ILE A 93 -12.61 -14.59 -1.71
N SER A 94 -13.55 -15.09 -2.52
CA SER A 94 -13.30 -15.51 -3.90
C SER A 94 -13.34 -14.33 -4.87
N ALA A 95 -12.83 -14.52 -6.09
CA ALA A 95 -12.91 -13.48 -7.12
C ALA A 95 -14.36 -13.11 -7.49
N GLU A 96 -15.31 -14.05 -7.41
CA GLU A 96 -16.72 -13.78 -7.68
C GLU A 96 -17.28 -12.73 -6.71
N VAL A 97 -16.99 -12.86 -5.42
CA VAL A 97 -17.39 -11.88 -4.40
C VAL A 97 -16.80 -10.50 -4.68
N VAL A 98 -15.53 -10.45 -5.10
CA VAL A 98 -14.85 -9.20 -5.46
C VAL A 98 -15.49 -8.53 -6.68
N LEU A 99 -15.79 -9.31 -7.72
CA LEU A 99 -16.42 -8.83 -8.95
C LEU A 99 -17.82 -8.28 -8.67
N GLU A 100 -18.60 -8.97 -7.83
CA GLU A 100 -19.94 -8.52 -7.44
C GLU A 100 -19.87 -7.26 -6.55
N ALA A 101 -18.96 -7.21 -5.57
CA ALA A 101 -18.78 -6.05 -4.68
C ALA A 101 -18.23 -4.82 -5.42
N ASN A 102 -17.41 -5.02 -6.45
CA ASN A 102 -16.79 -3.97 -7.27
C ASN A 102 -16.08 -2.87 -6.44
N PRO A 103 -15.07 -3.18 -5.61
CA PRO A 103 -14.30 -2.22 -4.81
C PRO A 103 -13.40 -1.32 -5.69
N HIS A 104 -12.51 -0.54 -5.06
CA HIS A 104 -11.42 0.14 -5.77
C HIS A 104 -10.16 -0.73 -5.82
N VAL A 105 -9.90 -1.45 -4.72
CA VAL A 105 -8.67 -2.22 -4.50
C VAL A 105 -9.03 -3.67 -4.17
N VAL A 106 -8.43 -4.57 -4.93
CA VAL A 106 -8.27 -5.98 -4.56
C VAL A 106 -7.14 -6.05 -3.54
N GLY A 107 -7.48 -6.09 -2.25
CA GLY A 107 -6.53 -6.11 -1.14
C GLY A 107 -5.75 -7.41 -1.13
N HIS A 108 -4.43 -7.29 -0.92
CA HIS A 108 -3.46 -8.39 -0.90
C HIS A 108 -3.80 -9.55 -1.86
N ILE A 109 -3.87 -9.30 -3.16
CA ILE A 109 -4.20 -10.31 -4.18
C ILE A 109 -3.30 -11.56 -4.12
N ASN A 110 -2.08 -11.41 -3.61
CA ASN A 110 -1.16 -12.50 -3.33
C ASN A 110 -1.38 -13.19 -1.96
N GLY A 111 -2.50 -12.91 -1.29
CA GLY A 111 -2.91 -13.40 0.01
C GLY A 111 -2.34 -12.61 1.19
N GLY A 112 -3.11 -12.50 2.26
CA GLY A 112 -2.67 -12.01 3.57
C GLY A 112 -2.88 -13.04 4.68
N THR A 113 -2.34 -14.26 4.65
CA THR A 113 -1.13 -14.73 3.95
C THR A 113 -1.40 -15.74 2.83
N THR A 114 -2.61 -16.30 2.80
CA THR A 114 -2.98 -17.41 1.91
C THR A 114 -3.58 -16.87 0.62
N SER A 115 -2.90 -17.11 -0.50
CA SER A 115 -3.25 -16.52 -1.80
C SER A 115 -4.55 -17.06 -2.41
N MET A 116 -5.17 -16.24 -3.26
CA MET A 116 -6.12 -16.70 -4.28
C MET A 116 -5.47 -17.70 -5.25
N SER A 117 -6.30 -18.47 -5.94
CA SER A 117 -5.84 -19.31 -7.06
C SER A 117 -5.43 -18.48 -8.28
N GLU A 118 -4.58 -19.04 -9.15
CA GLU A 118 -4.16 -18.37 -10.39
C GLU A 118 -5.34 -17.98 -11.30
N ARG A 119 -6.38 -18.82 -11.36
CA ARG A 119 -7.62 -18.53 -12.12
C ARG A 119 -8.36 -17.31 -11.58
N GLU A 120 -8.43 -17.17 -10.25
CA GLU A 120 -9.05 -16.02 -9.61
C GLU A 120 -8.24 -14.76 -9.86
N ILE A 121 -6.91 -14.84 -9.72
CA ILE A 121 -6.01 -13.73 -10.04
C ILE A 121 -6.21 -13.27 -11.49
N ASP A 122 -6.26 -14.20 -12.45
CA ASP A 122 -6.51 -13.89 -13.85
C ASP A 122 -7.82 -13.13 -14.07
N SER A 123 -8.90 -13.55 -13.40
CA SER A 123 -10.19 -12.89 -13.50
C SER A 123 -10.17 -11.46 -12.96
N LEU A 124 -9.38 -11.19 -11.92
CA LEU A 124 -9.24 -9.86 -11.31
C LEU A 124 -8.27 -8.97 -12.09
N VAL A 125 -7.23 -9.55 -12.68
CA VAL A 125 -6.36 -8.86 -13.65
C VAL A 125 -7.16 -8.42 -14.87
N ALA A 126 -8.25 -9.08 -15.26
CA ALA A 126 -9.10 -8.64 -16.36
C ALA A 126 -10.02 -7.43 -16.05
N THR A 127 -9.98 -6.90 -14.82
CA THR A 127 -10.82 -5.76 -14.39
C THR A 127 -10.08 -4.42 -14.44
N GLU A 128 -10.70 -3.34 -13.99
CA GLU A 128 -10.05 -2.02 -13.80
C GLU A 128 -9.62 -1.77 -12.34
N MET A 129 -9.88 -2.70 -11.43
CA MET A 129 -9.52 -2.54 -10.02
C MET A 129 -8.01 -2.51 -9.82
N ALA A 130 -7.56 -1.75 -8.83
CA ALA A 130 -6.18 -1.82 -8.36
C ALA A 130 -5.90 -3.18 -7.74
N LEU A 131 -4.70 -3.71 -7.95
CA LEU A 131 -4.28 -5.02 -7.44
C LEU A 131 -3.15 -4.80 -6.45
N GLU A 132 -3.41 -5.04 -5.17
CA GLU A 132 -2.42 -4.83 -4.12
C GLU A 132 -1.56 -6.08 -3.91
N ILE A 133 -0.25 -5.95 -4.09
CA ILE A 133 0.73 -6.96 -3.69
C ILE A 133 1.29 -6.58 -2.33
N VAL A 134 1.19 -7.48 -1.35
CA VAL A 134 1.68 -7.23 0.01
C VAL A 134 2.91 -8.04 0.37
N HIS A 135 3.70 -7.51 1.30
CA HIS A 135 4.89 -8.18 1.83
C HIS A 135 4.55 -9.46 2.59
N CYS A 136 3.54 -9.42 3.46
CA CYS A 136 3.11 -10.55 4.28
C CYS A 136 2.28 -11.58 3.51
N GLY A 137 2.41 -11.62 2.18
CA GLY A 137 1.68 -12.54 1.32
C GLY A 137 2.55 -13.59 0.65
N ASN A 138 1.95 -14.32 -0.29
CA ASN A 138 2.62 -15.37 -1.03
C ASN A 138 3.52 -14.78 -2.13
N GLY A 139 4.84 -14.96 -1.98
CA GLY A 139 5.81 -14.44 -2.94
C GLY A 139 5.71 -15.04 -4.35
N LYS A 140 5.21 -16.28 -4.49
CA LYS A 140 5.01 -16.92 -5.81
C LYS A 140 3.87 -16.26 -6.56
N THR A 141 2.73 -16.04 -5.90
CA THR A 141 1.56 -15.45 -6.56
C THR A 141 1.68 -13.94 -6.73
N ALA A 142 2.54 -13.26 -5.95
CA ALA A 142 2.99 -11.91 -6.26
C ALA A 142 3.65 -11.83 -7.65
N LEU A 143 4.59 -12.73 -7.94
CA LEU A 143 5.27 -12.79 -9.25
C LEU A 143 4.31 -13.23 -10.36
N TYR A 144 3.39 -14.16 -10.07
CA TYR A 144 2.32 -14.54 -10.99
C TYR A 144 1.46 -13.33 -11.36
N THR A 145 0.93 -12.62 -10.37
CA THR A 145 0.09 -11.42 -10.56
C THR A 145 0.83 -10.38 -11.38
N LEU A 146 2.10 -10.11 -11.06
CA LEU A 146 2.91 -9.17 -11.80
C LEU A 146 3.04 -9.57 -13.27
N ARG A 147 3.37 -10.83 -13.56
CA ARG A 147 3.47 -11.33 -14.94
C ARG A 147 2.18 -11.13 -15.71
N ARG A 148 1.03 -11.52 -15.12
CA ARG A 148 -0.28 -11.38 -15.76
C ARG A 148 -0.66 -9.91 -15.98
N ALA A 149 -0.34 -9.04 -15.03
CA ALA A 149 -0.53 -7.60 -15.18
C ALA A 149 0.38 -7.01 -16.27
N THR A 150 1.62 -7.48 -16.43
CA THR A 150 2.50 -7.08 -17.54
C THR A 150 1.90 -7.47 -18.89
N GLU A 151 1.47 -8.73 -19.03
CA GLU A 151 0.86 -9.25 -20.26
C GLU A 151 -0.44 -8.50 -20.63
N ALA A 152 -1.20 -8.05 -19.63
CA ALA A 152 -2.42 -7.27 -19.81
C ALA A 152 -2.18 -5.74 -19.95
N GLY A 153 -0.93 -5.26 -19.94
CA GLY A 153 -0.65 -3.80 -19.96
C GLY A 153 -1.13 -3.05 -18.70
N ALA A 154 -1.33 -3.79 -17.61
CA ALA A 154 -2.02 -3.36 -16.38
C ALA A 154 -1.08 -3.00 -15.23
N LEU A 155 0.23 -2.84 -15.46
CA LEU A 155 1.20 -2.51 -14.40
C LEU A 155 0.85 -1.23 -13.62
N HIS A 156 0.13 -0.30 -14.24
CA HIS A 156 -0.35 0.93 -13.61
C HIS A 156 -1.43 0.68 -12.52
N ARG A 157 -2.01 -0.52 -12.44
CA ARG A 157 -2.96 -0.94 -11.40
C ARG A 157 -2.31 -1.65 -10.22
N ILE A 158 -1.05 -2.08 -10.34
CA ILE A 158 -0.34 -2.72 -9.24
C ILE A 158 0.06 -1.68 -8.20
N ILE A 159 -0.35 -1.90 -6.95
CA ILE A 159 0.08 -1.15 -5.78
C ILE A 159 0.78 -2.06 -4.77
N ILE A 160 1.63 -1.50 -3.92
CA ILE A 160 2.39 -2.27 -2.92
C ILE A 160 1.93 -1.92 -1.51
N GLY A 161 1.61 -2.95 -0.72
CA GLY A 161 1.28 -2.87 0.69
C GLY A 161 2.20 -3.74 1.56
N ASN A 162 1.96 -3.73 2.87
CA ASN A 162 2.70 -4.57 3.81
C ASN A 162 1.84 -5.72 4.33
N ASP A 163 0.56 -5.46 4.63
CA ASP A 163 -0.32 -6.32 5.44
C ASP A 163 0.31 -6.64 6.82
N ALA A 164 0.63 -5.57 7.54
CA ALA A 164 1.21 -5.62 8.87
C ALA A 164 0.73 -4.42 9.71
N PRO A 165 0.58 -4.57 11.05
CA PRO A 165 0.90 -5.75 11.87
C PRO A 165 -0.01 -6.95 11.60
N SER A 166 0.58 -8.14 11.50
CA SER A 166 -0.15 -9.40 11.28
C SER A 166 0.55 -10.57 11.97
N GLY A 167 0.06 -11.80 11.78
CA GLY A 167 0.71 -13.01 12.29
C GLY A 167 2.14 -13.20 11.75
N THR A 168 2.45 -12.62 10.60
CA THR A 168 3.81 -12.58 10.03
C THR A 168 4.75 -11.66 10.83
N GLY A 169 4.21 -10.64 11.49
CA GLY A 169 4.93 -9.70 12.35
C GLY A 169 4.77 -8.23 11.93
N VAL A 170 5.75 -7.41 12.28
CA VAL A 170 5.87 -6.01 11.88
C VAL A 170 7.15 -5.85 11.07
N VAL A 171 7.02 -5.49 9.79
CA VAL A 171 8.16 -5.45 8.87
C VAL A 171 8.40 -4.01 8.34
N PRO A 172 9.24 -3.20 9.00
CA PRO A 172 9.47 -1.80 8.60
C PRO A 172 10.02 -1.62 7.18
N LEU A 173 10.74 -2.62 6.66
CA LEU A 173 11.29 -2.61 5.31
C LEU A 173 10.39 -3.32 4.28
N GLY A 174 9.14 -3.67 4.64
CA GLY A 174 8.26 -4.51 3.83
C GLY A 174 8.06 -3.97 2.40
N ILE A 175 7.78 -2.67 2.25
CA ILE A 175 7.60 -2.03 0.94
C ILE A 175 8.88 -2.16 0.09
N LEU A 176 10.05 -1.84 0.64
CA LEU A 176 11.33 -1.99 -0.08
C LEU A 176 11.61 -3.45 -0.47
N ARG A 177 11.25 -4.40 0.41
CA ARG A 177 11.40 -5.83 0.14
C ARG A 177 10.51 -6.29 -0.99
N VAL A 178 9.28 -5.79 -1.09
CA VAL A 178 8.40 -6.08 -2.23
C VAL A 178 8.96 -5.45 -3.52
N ILE A 179 9.42 -4.20 -3.48
CA ILE A 179 10.06 -3.56 -4.66
C ILE A 179 11.24 -4.41 -5.16
N ALA A 180 12.15 -4.82 -4.27
CA ALA A 180 13.30 -5.64 -4.65
C ALA A 180 12.87 -7.02 -5.16
N HIS A 181 11.88 -7.66 -4.52
CA HIS A 181 11.32 -8.94 -4.95
C HIS A 181 10.77 -8.87 -6.39
N LEU A 182 9.95 -7.86 -6.67
CA LEU A 182 9.37 -7.68 -8.01
C LEU A 182 10.44 -7.30 -9.04
N ALA A 183 11.38 -6.40 -8.71
CA ALA A 183 12.42 -5.95 -9.63
C ALA A 183 13.46 -7.02 -9.97
N SER A 184 13.78 -7.90 -9.02
CA SER A 184 14.83 -8.93 -9.21
C SER A 184 14.30 -10.25 -9.73
N LEU A 185 13.07 -10.66 -9.36
CA LEU A 185 12.49 -11.96 -9.71
C LEU A 185 11.27 -11.87 -10.62
N GLY A 186 10.72 -10.66 -10.81
CA GLY A 186 9.45 -10.43 -11.51
C GLY A 186 9.58 -9.91 -12.94
N ASP A 187 10.80 -9.85 -13.48
CA ASP A 187 11.10 -9.37 -14.84
C ASP A 187 10.47 -8.01 -15.16
N VAL A 188 10.53 -7.08 -14.18
CA VAL A 188 10.07 -5.71 -14.34
C VAL A 188 11.21 -4.74 -14.03
N ALA A 189 11.22 -3.59 -14.71
CA ALA A 189 12.17 -2.53 -14.43
C ALA A 189 12.05 -2.05 -12.97
N ALA A 190 13.17 -1.80 -12.29
CA ALA A 190 13.17 -1.33 -10.90
C ALA A 190 12.44 0.00 -10.73
N GLU A 191 12.51 0.87 -11.74
CA GLU A 191 11.79 2.13 -11.84
C GLU A 191 10.27 1.91 -11.82
N ALA A 192 9.79 0.89 -12.54
CA ALA A 192 8.37 0.54 -12.56
C ALA A 192 7.93 -0.09 -11.22
N ALA A 193 8.74 -0.92 -10.58
CA ALA A 193 8.47 -1.43 -9.24
C ALA A 193 8.39 -0.30 -8.20
N ILE A 194 9.23 0.74 -8.31
CA ILE A 194 9.13 1.95 -7.48
C ILE A 194 7.81 2.68 -7.75
N CYS A 195 7.39 2.82 -9.01
CA CYS A 195 6.09 3.41 -9.36
C CYS A 195 4.91 2.68 -8.71
N MET A 196 4.98 1.35 -8.58
CA MET A 196 3.96 0.54 -7.89
C MET A 196 3.84 0.90 -6.39
N ALA A 197 4.94 1.26 -5.73
CA ALA A 197 4.93 1.71 -4.34
C ALA A 197 4.63 3.20 -4.15
N THR A 198 4.62 4.00 -5.23
CA THR A 198 4.56 5.46 -5.16
C THR A 198 3.41 6.01 -6.00
N GLY A 199 3.66 6.36 -7.26
CA GLY A 199 2.69 7.03 -8.13
C GLY A 199 1.41 6.22 -8.40
N ASN A 200 1.50 4.89 -8.46
CA ASN A 200 0.31 4.04 -8.58
C ASN A 200 -0.56 4.12 -7.33
N THR A 201 0.04 3.91 -6.15
CA THR A 201 -0.66 4.01 -4.86
C THR A 201 -1.27 5.40 -4.66
N ALA A 202 -0.50 6.46 -4.91
CA ALA A 202 -0.97 7.83 -4.78
C ALA A 202 -2.16 8.13 -5.71
N ARG A 203 -2.16 7.60 -6.94
CA ARG A 203 -3.28 7.75 -7.89
C ARG A 203 -4.54 7.05 -7.39
N VAL A 204 -4.43 5.81 -6.91
CA VAL A 204 -5.56 5.01 -6.40
C VAL A 204 -6.24 5.69 -5.20
N TYR A 205 -5.44 6.29 -4.31
CA TYR A 205 -5.93 6.95 -3.10
C TYR A 205 -6.08 8.47 -3.23
N HIS A 206 -6.00 9.01 -4.45
CA HIS A 206 -6.15 10.44 -4.74
C HIS A 206 -5.24 11.36 -3.90
N LEU A 207 -4.00 10.94 -3.70
CA LEU A 207 -3.02 11.67 -2.90
C LEU A 207 -2.23 12.67 -3.76
N PRO A 208 -1.90 13.87 -3.21
CA PRO A 208 -1.11 14.88 -3.92
C PRO A 208 0.40 14.59 -3.93
N THR A 209 0.83 13.40 -3.52
CA THR A 209 2.24 12.97 -3.37
C THR A 209 2.57 11.77 -4.28
N GLY A 210 3.74 11.16 -4.10
CA GLY A 210 4.14 9.92 -4.77
C GLY A 210 4.63 10.07 -6.22
N VAL A 211 4.62 11.28 -6.76
CA VAL A 211 5.20 11.61 -8.08
C VAL A 211 6.03 12.87 -7.95
N ILE A 212 7.27 12.83 -8.45
CA ILE A 212 8.16 13.99 -8.48
C ILE A 212 7.77 14.86 -9.68
N ALA A 213 6.98 15.89 -9.43
CA ALA A 213 6.57 16.86 -10.44
C ALA A 213 6.21 18.21 -9.78
N PRO A 214 6.32 19.35 -10.51
CA PRO A 214 5.83 20.63 -10.01
C PRO A 214 4.37 20.55 -9.53
N GLY A 215 4.09 21.18 -8.39
CA GLY A 215 2.75 21.18 -7.78
C GLY A 215 2.41 19.95 -6.92
N ARG A 216 3.33 18.97 -6.79
CA ARG A 216 3.19 17.83 -5.87
C ARG A 216 3.88 18.10 -4.54
N GLU A 217 3.45 17.37 -3.50
CA GLU A 217 4.08 17.44 -2.18
C GLU A 217 5.54 16.97 -2.24
N ALA A 218 6.44 17.68 -1.54
CA ALA A 218 7.87 17.37 -1.52
C ALA A 218 8.22 16.24 -0.54
N ASP A 219 7.57 15.09 -0.71
CA ASP A 219 7.91 13.85 -0.01
C ASP A 219 8.92 13.06 -0.84
N LEU A 220 10.18 13.08 -0.42
CA LEU A 220 11.30 12.58 -1.23
C LEU A 220 12.15 11.61 -0.40
N CYS A 221 12.61 10.55 -1.06
CA CYS A 221 13.57 9.61 -0.48
C CYS A 221 14.86 9.65 -1.31
N ILE A 222 15.97 9.99 -0.68
CA ILE A 222 17.29 10.02 -1.32
C ILE A 222 18.00 8.71 -1.00
N VAL A 223 18.19 7.90 -2.02
CA VAL A 223 18.66 6.52 -1.90
C VAL A 223 19.88 6.25 -2.78
N ASP A 224 20.67 5.26 -2.40
CA ASP A 224 21.73 4.71 -3.23
C ASP A 224 21.79 3.18 -3.11
N ALA A 225 22.63 2.54 -3.93
CA ALA A 225 23.06 1.18 -3.67
C ALA A 225 23.65 1.07 -2.26
N PRO A 226 23.42 -0.05 -1.56
CA PRO A 226 24.06 -0.27 -0.27
C PRO A 226 25.54 -0.57 -0.45
N THR A 227 26.36 -0.21 0.54
CA THR A 227 27.78 -0.58 0.57
C THR A 227 27.94 -2.08 0.40
N GLY A 228 28.74 -2.50 -0.60
CA GLY A 228 29.00 -3.92 -0.91
C GLY A 228 28.05 -4.56 -1.92
N SER A 229 27.02 -3.85 -2.41
CA SER A 229 26.19 -4.35 -3.51
C SER A 229 27.00 -4.52 -4.79
N VAL A 230 26.60 -5.51 -5.60
CA VAL A 230 27.05 -5.63 -7.00
C VAL A 230 26.48 -4.51 -7.89
N GLY A 231 25.35 -3.93 -7.50
CA GLY A 231 24.75 -2.76 -8.14
C GLY A 231 25.43 -1.48 -7.69
N ARG A 232 25.80 -0.59 -8.63
CA ARG A 232 26.45 0.71 -8.33
C ARG A 232 25.48 1.88 -8.20
N THR A 233 24.19 1.62 -8.36
CA THR A 233 23.09 2.59 -8.22
C THR A 233 21.93 1.91 -7.50
N ALA A 234 21.04 2.69 -6.88
CA ALA A 234 19.86 2.13 -6.21
C ALA A 234 19.03 1.20 -7.13
N LEU A 235 18.86 1.60 -8.40
CA LEU A 235 18.11 0.81 -9.38
C LEU A 235 18.82 -0.51 -9.73
N ALA A 236 20.15 -0.48 -9.90
CA ALA A 236 20.93 -1.69 -10.13
C ALA A 236 20.94 -2.62 -8.92
N ALA A 237 21.00 -2.08 -7.70
CA ALA A 237 20.91 -2.84 -6.47
C ALA A 237 19.55 -3.56 -6.36
N LEU A 238 18.44 -2.85 -6.61
CA LEU A 238 17.10 -3.44 -6.62
C LEU A 238 16.97 -4.56 -7.66
N LYS A 239 17.52 -4.37 -8.88
CA LYS A 239 17.55 -5.43 -9.91
C LYS A 239 18.39 -6.64 -9.49
N ALA A 240 19.42 -6.44 -8.68
CA ALA A 240 20.23 -7.52 -8.11
C ALA A 240 19.57 -8.20 -6.89
N GLY A 241 18.43 -7.68 -6.41
CA GLY A 241 17.72 -8.19 -5.23
C GLY A 241 18.16 -7.55 -3.90
N ASP A 242 19.11 -6.61 -3.94
CA ASP A 242 19.56 -5.86 -2.78
C ASP A 242 18.58 -4.71 -2.46
N LEU A 243 18.34 -4.47 -1.17
CA LEU A 243 17.60 -3.28 -0.73
C LEU A 243 18.47 -2.03 -0.91
N CYS A 244 17.90 -0.95 -1.45
CA CYS A 244 18.60 0.33 -1.48
C CYS A 244 18.84 0.87 -0.06
N GLY A 245 19.96 1.59 0.11
CA GLY A 245 20.25 2.31 1.33
C GLY A 245 19.58 3.67 1.31
N ILE A 246 18.78 3.99 2.34
CA ILE A 246 18.16 5.31 2.49
C ILE A 246 19.14 6.25 3.20
N SER A 247 19.51 7.32 2.51
CA SER A 247 20.42 8.34 3.04
C SER A 247 19.73 9.55 3.63
N MET A 248 18.51 9.87 3.18
CA MET A 248 17.71 10.99 3.67
C MET A 248 16.24 10.81 3.27
N ILE A 249 15.32 11.23 4.13
CA ILE A 249 13.90 11.36 3.81
C ILE A 249 13.42 12.77 4.10
N LEU A 250 12.67 13.32 3.17
CA LEU A 250 11.95 14.57 3.30
C LEU A 250 10.45 14.28 3.31
N ILE A 251 9.71 14.95 4.19
CA ILE A 251 8.24 15.00 4.18
C ILE A 251 7.83 16.46 4.21
N ASP A 252 6.98 16.88 3.26
CA ASP A 252 6.62 18.29 3.05
C ASP A 252 7.86 19.19 2.87
N GLY A 253 8.92 18.68 2.22
CA GLY A 253 10.19 19.36 2.02
C GLY A 253 11.05 19.50 3.28
N GLN A 254 10.58 19.04 4.44
CA GLN A 254 11.33 19.04 5.69
C GLN A 254 12.11 17.74 5.84
N ILE A 255 13.41 17.83 6.14
CA ILE A 255 14.23 16.64 6.40
C ILE A 255 13.74 16.00 7.70
N ARG A 256 13.22 14.77 7.59
CA ARG A 256 12.71 13.99 8.74
C ARG A 256 13.76 13.07 9.30
N ILE A 257 14.49 12.39 8.42
CA ILE A 257 15.61 11.54 8.81
C ILE A 257 16.80 11.78 7.90
N GLY A 258 18.00 11.63 8.47
CA GLY A 258 19.24 11.47 7.71
C GLY A 258 19.40 10.00 7.31
N ARG A 259 20.57 9.43 7.58
CA ARG A 259 20.83 8.01 7.32
C ARG A 259 19.83 7.14 8.07
N SER A 260 19.19 6.24 7.34
CA SER A 260 18.22 5.31 7.93
C SER A 260 18.92 4.32 8.88
N ARG A 261 18.31 4.08 10.03
CA ARG A 261 18.74 3.06 11.00
C ARG A 261 18.35 1.63 10.61
N ASN A 262 17.43 1.48 9.66
CA ASN A 262 16.86 0.17 9.30
C ASN A 262 17.46 -0.38 8.00
N THR A 263 17.73 0.47 7.01
CA THR A 263 18.28 0.02 5.73
C THR A 263 19.78 -0.19 5.83
N PRO A 264 20.38 -1.02 4.96
CA PRO A 264 21.83 -1.01 4.80
C PRO A 264 22.35 0.41 4.48
N PRO A 265 23.61 0.73 4.84
CA PRO A 265 24.16 2.06 4.60
C PRO A 265 24.29 2.33 3.11
N ALA A 266 23.76 3.47 2.67
CA ALA A 266 23.95 3.97 1.30
C ALA A 266 25.44 4.19 1.01
N ALA A 267 25.94 3.70 -0.12
CA ALA A 267 27.34 3.85 -0.51
C ALA A 267 27.73 5.33 -0.68
N ARG A 268 26.83 6.14 -1.23
CA ARG A 268 26.89 7.60 -1.22
C ARG A 268 25.72 8.15 -0.41
N ALA A 269 26.03 8.91 0.64
CA ALA A 269 25.00 9.54 1.47
C ALA A 269 24.76 10.99 1.01
N ALA A 270 23.50 11.41 1.01
CA ALA A 270 23.15 12.81 0.81
C ALA A 270 23.72 13.71 1.91
N GLU A 271 24.10 14.94 1.55
CA GLU A 271 24.61 15.97 2.45
C GLU A 271 23.74 17.23 2.36
N VAL A 272 23.51 17.88 3.51
CA VAL A 272 22.83 19.17 3.58
C VAL A 272 23.87 20.28 3.46
N VAL A 273 23.99 20.86 2.27
CA VAL A 273 24.98 21.91 1.99
C VAL A 273 24.57 23.28 2.57
N LYS A 274 23.26 23.53 2.72
CA LYS A 274 22.67 24.75 3.33
C LYS A 274 21.37 24.41 4.07
N GLY A 275 21.14 25.04 5.22
CA GLY A 275 19.95 24.83 6.07
C GLY A 275 20.23 23.99 7.31
N GLN A 276 19.19 23.73 8.12
CA GLN A 276 19.29 22.83 9.27
C GLN A 276 19.11 21.38 8.79
N GLY A 277 20.13 20.54 9.05
CA GLY A 277 20.03 19.09 8.87
C GLY A 277 19.18 18.44 9.96
N PRO A 278 18.86 17.14 9.82
CA PRO A 278 18.13 16.43 10.86
C PRO A 278 18.94 16.48 12.16
N SER A 279 18.27 16.77 13.29
CA SER A 279 18.87 16.55 14.61
C SER A 279 19.41 15.12 14.64
N ALA A 280 20.71 14.94 14.91
CA ALA A 280 21.37 13.65 14.85
C ALA A 280 20.58 12.62 15.67
N GLY A 281 19.80 11.80 14.98
CA GLY A 281 19.08 10.69 15.58
C GLY A 281 20.10 9.60 15.87
N GLY A 282 20.43 9.43 17.15
CA GLY A 282 21.20 8.29 17.64
C GLY A 282 20.54 6.97 17.27
N HIS A 283 21.39 5.95 17.13
CA HIS A 283 21.07 4.56 16.83
C HIS A 283 19.80 4.03 17.52
#